data_AF-A0A522Q687-F1
#
_entry.id   AF-A0A522Q687-F1
#
_cell.length_a   1.000
_cell.length_b   1.000
_cell.length_c   1.000
_cell.angle_alpha   90.00
_cell.angle_beta   90.00
_cell.angle_gamma   90.00
#
_symmetry.space_group_name_H-M   'P 1'
#
loop_
_entity.id
_entity.type
_entity.pdbx_description
1 polymer ?
#
loop_
_entity_poly.entity_id
_entity_poly.type
_entity_poly.pdbx_seq_one_letter_code
_entity_poly.pdbx_strand_id
1 'polypeptide(L)'
;MASCFNTEVEFEGTLFHIQTEVRKEADIETVVYVKGAIVHSLRTSPCGISAAQDGDGEQFAQLLENQHRHVIVQIRAGEIRPPSVAATVSGPVEEP
;
A
#
# COMPACT_ATOMS: atom_id res chain seq x y z
N MET A 1 3.74 19.60 9.17
CA MET A 1 2.76 18.49 9.16
C MET A 1 3.38 17.34 8.39
N ALA A 2 3.33 16.12 8.91
CA ALA A 2 3.94 14.97 8.25
C ALA A 2 3.06 14.54 7.06
N SER A 3 3.50 14.84 5.84
CA SER A 3 2.82 14.48 4.58
C SER A 3 3.08 13.03 4.15
N CYS A 4 3.70 12.23 5.03
CA CYS A 4 4.14 10.87 4.75
C CYS A 4 4.10 10.03 6.05
N PHE A 5 3.55 8.82 5.96
CA PHE A 5 3.50 7.82 7.03
C PHE A 5 4.38 6.64 6.64
N ASN A 6 5.25 6.21 7.55
CA ASN A 6 6.11 5.05 7.34
C ASN A 6 5.92 4.11 8.54
N THR A 7 5.56 2.86 8.27
CA THR A 7 5.38 1.83 9.29
C THR A 7 6.02 0.54 8.82
N GLU A 8 6.73 -0.12 9.72
CA GLU A 8 7.30 -1.45 9.49
C GLU A 8 6.41 -2.47 10.19
N VAL A 9 5.97 -3.49 9.45
CA VAL A 9 5.12 -4.56 9.96
C VAL A 9 5.79 -5.88 9.65
N GLU A 10 6.08 -6.67 10.69
CA GLU A 10 6.49 -8.05 10.54
C GLU A 10 5.25 -8.94 10.51
N PHE A 11 5.12 -9.77 9.47
CA PHE A 11 4.05 -10.74 9.32
C PHE A 11 4.61 -12.02 8.68
N GLU A 12 4.33 -13.18 9.29
CA GLU A 12 4.84 -14.50 8.85
C GLU A 12 6.37 -14.53 8.59
N GLY A 13 7.15 -13.83 9.43
CA GLY A 13 8.61 -13.76 9.29
C GLY A 13 9.10 -12.90 8.12
N THR A 14 8.20 -12.15 7.47
CA THR A 14 8.52 -11.18 6.42
C THR A 14 8.35 -9.77 6.96
N LEU A 15 9.37 -8.92 6.79
CA LEU A 15 9.32 -7.50 7.13
C LEU A 15 8.77 -6.69 5.95
N PHE A 16 7.62 -6.07 6.16
CA PHE A 16 6.96 -5.18 5.22
C PHE A 16 7.19 -3.74 5.66
N HIS A 17 7.71 -2.90 4.77
CA HIS A 17 7.81 -1.46 4.98
C HIS A 17 6.69 -0.79 4.20
N ILE A 18 5.70 -0.26 4.91
CA ILE A 18 4.59 0.48 4.32
C ILE A 18 4.93 1.96 4.36
N GLN A 19 4.97 2.60 3.20
CA GLN A 19 5.15 4.04 3.03
C GLN A 19 3.92 4.63 2.35
N THR A 20 3.28 5.61 2.97
CA THR A 20 2.14 6.32 2.39
C THR A 20 2.46 7.80 2.29
N GLU A 21 2.39 8.39 1.10
CA GLU A 21 2.72 9.80 0.87
C GLU A 21 1.67 10.51 0.01
N VAL A 22 1.58 11.84 0.19
CA VAL A 22 0.84 12.72 -0.73
C VAL A 22 1.69 12.96 -1.98
N ARG A 23 1.17 12.60 -3.15
CA ARG A 23 1.76 12.94 -4.44
C ARG A 23 1.31 14.33 -4.90
N LYS A 24 1.99 14.83 -5.94
CA LYS A 24 1.57 16.05 -6.64
C LYS A 24 0.13 15.84 -7.14
N GLU A 25 -0.67 16.91 -7.15
CA GLU A 25 -2.09 16.89 -7.58
C GLU A 25 -3.08 16.28 -6.55
N ALA A 26 -2.67 16.16 -5.28
CA ALA A 26 -3.53 15.66 -4.20
C ALA A 26 -3.89 14.17 -4.36
N ASP A 27 -3.06 13.38 -5.02
CA ASP A 27 -3.11 11.92 -4.99
C ASP A 27 -2.46 11.36 -3.70
N ILE A 28 -2.97 10.24 -3.20
CA ILE A 28 -2.35 9.49 -2.11
C ILE A 28 -1.79 8.19 -2.65
N GLU A 29 -0.51 7.96 -2.43
CA GLU A 29 0.18 6.74 -2.83
C GLU A 29 0.71 6.00 -1.61
N THR A 30 0.27 4.75 -1.43
CA THR A 30 0.87 3.79 -0.51
C THR A 30 1.70 2.79 -1.29
N VAL A 31 2.95 2.59 -0.88
CA VAL A 31 3.86 1.60 -1.44
C VAL A 31 4.31 0.67 -0.32
N VAL A 32 4.26 -0.63 -0.58
CA VAL A 32 4.73 -1.67 0.34
C VAL A 32 6.00 -2.27 -0.22
N TYR A 33 7.06 -2.21 0.57
CA TYR A 33 8.35 -2.78 0.24
C TYR A 33 8.63 -4.02 1.09
N VAL A 34 9.23 -5.03 0.47
CA VAL A 34 9.79 -6.20 1.16
C VAL A 34 11.20 -6.40 0.62
N LYS A 35 12.21 -6.39 1.50
CA LYS A 35 13.63 -6.55 1.11
C LYS A 35 14.07 -5.62 -0.03
N GLY A 36 13.55 -4.39 -0.07
CA GLY A 36 13.88 -3.40 -1.10
C GLY A 36 13.12 -3.55 -2.42
N ALA A 37 12.24 -4.54 -2.57
CA ALA A 37 11.35 -4.69 -3.73
C ALA A 37 9.94 -4.20 -3.41
N ILE A 38 9.29 -3.53 -4.37
CA ILE A 38 7.87 -3.15 -4.25
C ILE A 38 7.03 -4.40 -4.45
N VAL A 39 6.21 -4.75 -3.45
CA VAL A 39 5.33 -5.92 -3.51
C VAL A 39 3.87 -5.52 -3.72
N HIS A 40 3.52 -4.28 -3.37
CA HIS A 40 2.19 -3.72 -3.55
C HIS A 40 2.27 -2.20 -3.65
N SER A 41 1.43 -1.61 -4.49
CA SER A 41 1.22 -0.17 -4.53
C SER A 41 -0.27 0.12 -4.68
N LEU A 42 -0.75 1.09 -3.90
CA LEU A 42 -2.13 1.55 -3.90
C LEU A 42 -2.14 3.06 -4.11
N ARG A 43 -2.73 3.51 -5.21
CA ARG A 43 -2.95 4.93 -5.48
C ARG A 43 -4.43 5.24 -5.32
N THR A 44 -4.74 6.34 -4.65
CA THR A 44 -6.10 6.84 -4.51
C THR A 44 -6.12 8.32 -4.81
N SER A 45 -6.98 8.68 -5.76
CA SER A 45 -7.22 10.06 -6.19
C SER A 45 -8.53 10.54 -5.52
N PRO A 46 -8.48 11.28 -4.41
CA PRO A 46 -9.68 11.81 -3.78
C PRO A 46 -10.38 12.80 -4.72
N CYS A 47 -11.52 12.39 -5.26
CA CYS A 47 -12.32 13.26 -6.13
C CYS A 47 -12.96 14.39 -5.30
N GLY A 48 -12.62 15.64 -5.64
CA GLY A 48 -13.25 16.83 -5.03
C GLY A 48 -12.56 17.40 -3.79
N ILE A 49 -11.40 16.88 -3.38
CA ILE A 49 -10.61 17.40 -2.26
C ILE A 49 -9.33 18.00 -2.82
N SER A 50 -9.12 19.31 -2.61
CA SER A 50 -7.91 20.00 -3.09
C SER A 50 -6.94 20.23 -1.94
N ALA A 51 -5.74 19.68 -2.02
CA ALA A 51 -4.68 19.87 -1.01
C ALA A 51 -4.23 21.35 -0.83
N ALA A 52 -4.72 22.27 -1.67
CA ALA A 52 -4.40 23.69 -1.64
C ALA A 52 -5.32 24.53 -0.71
N GLN A 53 -6.42 23.96 -0.19
CA GLN A 53 -7.37 24.69 0.65
C GLN A 53 -7.12 24.36 2.13
N ASP A 54 -7.04 25.41 2.97
CA ASP A 54 -6.63 25.35 4.39
C ASP A 54 -7.54 24.47 5.28
N GLY A 55 -8.77 24.18 4.84
CA GLY A 55 -9.71 23.26 5.51
C GLY A 55 -9.67 21.80 5.00
N ASP A 56 -9.04 21.56 3.86
CA ASP A 56 -8.95 20.23 3.24
C ASP A 56 -7.76 19.42 3.77
N GLY A 57 -6.79 20.08 4.41
CA GLY A 57 -5.60 19.43 4.97
C GLY A 57 -5.90 18.39 6.03
N GLU A 58 -6.90 18.62 6.88
CA GLU A 58 -7.30 17.64 7.91
C GLU A 58 -8.04 16.44 7.31
N GLN A 59 -8.91 16.66 6.33
CA GLN A 59 -9.57 15.60 5.57
C GLN A 59 -8.55 14.76 4.81
N PHE A 60 -7.53 15.40 4.23
CA PHE A 60 -6.45 14.73 3.53
C PHE A 60 -5.60 13.88 4.47
N ALA A 61 -5.24 14.42 5.65
CA ALA A 61 -4.51 13.68 6.67
C ALA A 61 -5.29 12.45 7.15
N GLN A 62 -6.61 12.57 7.33
CA GLN A 62 -7.48 11.44 7.65
C GLN A 62 -7.53 10.41 6.51
N LEU A 63 -7.69 10.84 5.25
CA LEU A 63 -7.68 9.92 4.11
C LEU A 63 -6.36 9.13 4.05
N LEU A 64 -5.25 9.83 4.30
CA LEU A 64 -3.91 9.28 4.26
C LEU A 64 -3.69 8.25 5.38
N GLU A 65 -4.09 8.58 6.61
CA GLU A 65 -4.06 7.63 7.72
C GLU A 65 -4.96 6.40 7.46
N ASN A 66 -6.15 6.62 6.92
CA ASN A 66 -7.10 5.54 6.61
C ASN A 66 -6.53 4.60 5.54
N GLN A 67 -5.99 5.12 4.43
CA GLN A 67 -5.35 4.31 3.40
C GLN A 67 -4.17 3.51 3.97
N HIS A 68 -3.33 4.16 4.78
CA HIS A 68 -2.20 3.52 5.43
C HIS A 68 -2.63 2.36 6.34
N ARG A 69 -3.61 2.58 7.23
CA ARG A 69 -4.16 1.54 8.10
C ARG A 69 -4.80 0.40 7.31
N HIS A 70 -5.52 0.71 6.23
CA HIS A 70 -6.14 -0.30 5.38
C HIS A 70 -5.09 -1.27 4.82
N VAL A 71 -3.98 -0.75 4.29
CA VAL A 71 -2.89 -1.58 3.77
C VAL A 71 -2.26 -2.44 4.86
N ILE A 72 -2.06 -1.91 6.08
CA ILE A 72 -1.57 -2.70 7.22
C ILE A 72 -2.52 -3.86 7.54
N VAL A 73 -3.84 -3.62 7.53
CA VAL A 73 -4.84 -4.67 7.78
C VAL A 73 -4.77 -5.75 6.69
N GLN A 74 -4.66 -5.37 5.42
CA GLN A 74 -4.52 -6.34 4.31
C GLN A 74 -3.24 -7.19 4.42
N ILE A 75 -2.11 -6.60 4.84
CA ILE A 75 -0.87 -7.34 5.10
C ILE A 75 -1.09 -8.35 6.22
N ARG A 76 -1.70 -7.92 7.33
CA ARG A 76 -1.99 -8.77 8.49
C ARG A 76 -3.05 -9.84 8.21
N ALA A 77 -3.95 -9.59 7.27
CA ALA A 77 -4.90 -10.58 6.77
C ALA A 77 -4.25 -11.57 5.81
N GLY A 78 -3.02 -11.32 5.36
CA GLY A 78 -2.32 -12.11 4.37
C GLY A 78 -2.85 -11.94 2.95
N GLU A 79 -3.55 -10.85 2.65
CA GLU A 79 -3.99 -10.48 1.29
C GLU A 79 -2.82 -9.89 0.49
N ILE A 80 -2.01 -9.05 1.13
CA ILE A 80 -0.77 -8.54 0.56
C ILE A 80 0.37 -9.47 0.97
N ARG A 81 0.94 -10.16 -0.02
CA ARG A 81 2.07 -11.06 0.17
C ARG A 81 3.25 -10.60 -0.68
N PRO A 82 4.49 -10.88 -0.28
CA PRO A 82 5.62 -10.73 -1.19
C PRO A 82 5.35 -11.55 -2.46
N PRO A 83 5.89 -11.13 -3.61
CA PRO A 83 5.83 -11.94 -4.82
C PRO A 83 6.47 -13.29 -4.49
N SER A 84 5.61 -14.30 -4.28
CA SER A 84 6.07 -15.66 -4.10
C SER A 84 6.74 -16.03 -5.41
N VAL A 85 7.96 -16.55 -5.35
CA VAL A 85 8.61 -17.24 -6.47
C VAL A 85 7.86 -18.56 -6.74
N ALA A 86 6.55 -18.50 -7.00
CA ALA A 86 5.71 -19.67 -7.19
C ALA A 86 4.46 -19.28 -7.99
N ALA A 87 4.66 -19.08 -9.29
CA ALA A 87 3.66 -19.40 -10.30
C ALA A 87 4.33 -20.01 -11.53
N THR A 88 5.21 -20.99 -11.29
CA THR A 88 5.59 -22.00 -12.28
C THR A 88 5.29 -23.35 -11.66
N VAL A 89 4.03 -23.78 -11.66
CA VAL A 89 3.62 -25.19 -11.79
C VAL A 89 2.09 -25.30 -11.85
N SER A 90 1.57 -25.43 -13.06
CA SER A 90 0.48 -26.36 -13.35
C SER A 90 0.75 -26.84 -14.77
N GLY A 91 1.37 -28.02 -14.85
CA GLY A 91 1.98 -28.56 -16.07
C GLY A 91 0.97 -29.10 -17.08
N PRO A 92 1.44 -29.48 -18.28
CA PRO A 92 0.63 -30.16 -19.27
C PRO A 92 0.73 -31.68 -19.07
N VAL A 93 -0.37 -32.38 -18.75
CA VAL A 93 -0.60 -33.75 -19.25
C VAL A 93 -2.11 -33.98 -19.33
N GLU A 94 -2.64 -34.06 -20.54
CA GLU A 94 -3.96 -34.65 -20.85
C GLU A 94 -3.67 -35.87 -21.73
N GLU A 95 -3.88 -37.07 -21.18
CA GLU A 95 -4.13 -38.35 -21.88
C GLU A 95 -4.67 -39.33 -20.82
N PRO A 96 -5.73 -40.12 -21.12
CA PRO A 96 -5.65 -41.24 -22.07
C PRO A 96 -6.73 -41.27 -23.16
#